data_AF-A0A8S2Z3H4-F1
#
_entry.id   AF-A0A8S2Z3H4-F1
#
_cell.length_a   1.000
_cell.length_b   1.000
_cell.length_c   1.000
_cell.angle_alpha   90.00
_cell.angle_beta   90.00
_cell.angle_gamma   90.00
#
_symmetry.space_group_name_H-M   'P 1'
#
loop_
_entity.id
_entity.type
_entity.pdbx_description
1 polymer ?
#
loop_
_entity_poly.entity_id
_entity_poly.type
_entity_poly.pdbx_seq_one_letter_code
_entity_poly.pdbx_strand_id
1 'polypeptide(L)' 'GRDSAGVTDRVVNQLLTELDGVESLGDIVVIAATSRPDLIDPALLRPGRLDKHLYIGFPTKSDI' A
#
# COMPACT_ATOMS: atom_id res chain seq x y z
N GLY A 1 -2.56 6.83 26.87
CA GLY A 1 -2.58 6.04 25.62
C GLY A 1 -1.67 6.66 24.59
N ARG A 2 -0.35 6.55 24.79
CA ARG A 2 0.69 7.13 23.92
C ARG A 2 1.51 6.03 23.21
N ASP A 3 1.16 4.76 23.41
CA ASP A 3 2.01 3.61 23.08
C ASP A 3 1.61 2.90 21.77
N SER A 4 0.34 2.95 21.37
CA SER A 4 -0.13 2.30 20.13
C SER A 4 0.32 3.01 18.85
N ALA A 5 0.45 4.34 18.89
CA ALA A 5 0.89 5.13 17.74
C ALA A 5 2.32 4.76 17.33
N GLY A 6 3.25 4.72 18.30
CA GLY A 6 4.64 4.39 18.02
C GLY A 6 4.90 2.94 17.61
N VAL A 7 3.98 2.00 17.89
CA VAL A 7 4.07 0.64 17.34
C VAL A 7 3.64 0.63 15.88
N THR A 8 2.56 1.33 15.55
CA THR A 8 2.04 1.42 14.17
C THR A 8 3.06 2.06 13.24
N ASP A 9 3.67 3.17 13.65
CA ASP A 9 4.71 3.85 12.86
C ASP A 9 5.93 2.96 12.59
N ARG A 10 6.33 2.14 13.59
CA ARG A 10 7.42 1.17 13.42
C ARG A 10 7.07 0.08 12.42
N VAL A 11 5.84 -0.43 12.45
CA VAL A 11 5.38 -1.45 11.50
C VAL A 11 5.33 -0.87 10.08
N VAL A 12 4.85 0.37 9.91
CA VAL A 12 4.85 1.05 8.61
C VAL A 12 6.27 1.21 8.08
N ASN A 13 7.21 1.68 8.90
CA ASN A 13 8.61 1.83 8.48
C ASN A 13 9.26 0.50 8.10
N GLN A 14 8.96 -0.59 8.81
CA GLN A 14 9.45 -1.91 8.44
C GLN A 14 8.88 -2.33 7.08
N LEU A 15 7.57 -2.17 6.88
CA LEU A 15 6.93 -2.50 5.61
C LEU A 15 7.54 -1.71 4.44
N LEU A 16 7.81 -0.42 4.63
CA LEU A 16 8.50 0.39 3.62
C LEU A 16 9.88 -0.17 3.25
N THR A 17 10.65 -0.57 4.27
CA THR A 17 11.98 -1.17 4.07
C THR A 17 11.90 -2.48 3.27
N GLU A 18 10.90 -3.32 3.56
CA GLU A 18 10.69 -4.55 2.80
C GLU A 18 10.26 -4.29 1.37
N LEU A 19 9.37 -3.30 1.13
CA LEU A 19 8.94 -2.94 -0.22
C LEU A 19 10.10 -2.45 -1.09
N ASP A 20 10.97 -1.61 -0.52
CA ASP A 20 12.20 -1.16 -1.20
C ASP A 20 13.14 -2.33 -1.50
N GLY A 21 13.18 -3.35 -0.63
CA GLY A 21 13.92 -4.59 -0.87
C GLY A 21 13.32 -5.42 -2.00
N VAL A 22 11.99 -5.62 -2.01
CA VAL A 22 11.25 -6.43 -2.98
C VAL A 22 11.32 -5.86 -4.39
N GLU A 23 11.34 -4.52 -4.56
CA GLU A 23 11.50 -3.87 -5.87
C GLU A 23 12.75 -4.38 -6.62
N SER A 24 13.82 -4.73 -5.88
CA SER A 24 15.05 -5.27 -6.47
C SER A 24 14.93 -6.72 -6.97
N LEU A 25 13.88 -7.45 -6.58
CA LEU A 25 13.61 -8.82 -7.01
C LEU A 25 12.60 -8.82 -8.17
N GLY A 26 13.08 -9.03 -9.40
CA GLY A 26 12.27 -8.94 -10.63
C GLY A 26 11.12 -9.95 -10.79
N ASP A 27 10.96 -10.91 -9.87
CA ASP A 27 9.96 -11.99 -9.96
C ASP A 27 8.82 -11.84 -8.93
N ILE A 28 8.77 -10.73 -8.18
CA ILE A 28 7.76 -10.50 -7.13
C ILE A 28 6.87 -9.32 -7.50
N VAL A 29 5.56 -9.51 -7.34
CA VAL A 29 4.56 -8.45 -7.48
C VAL A 29 3.80 -8.31 -6.18
N VAL A 30 3.73 -7.09 -5.66
CA VAL A 30 2.97 -6.76 -4.45
C VAL A 30 1.67 -6.06 -4.83
N ILE A 31 0.54 -6.58 -4.33
CA ILE A 31 -0.79 -5.99 -4.55
C ILE A 31 -1.37 -5.62 -3.19
N ALA A 32 -1.87 -4.39 -3.08
CA ALA A 32 -2.57 -3.88 -1.90
C ALA A 32 -3.97 -3.41 -2.28
N ALA A 33 -4.93 -3.58 -1.37
CA ALA A 33 -6.30 -3.12 -1.52
C ALA A 33 -6.73 -2.36 -0.27
N THR A 34 -7.45 -1.25 -0.47
CA THR A 34 -8.05 -0.46 0.61
C THR A 34 -9.42 0.07 0.20
N SER A 35 -10.33 0.20 1.16
CA SER A 35 -11.57 0.97 0.99
C SER A 35 -11.44 2.42 1.48
N ARG A 36 -10.30 2.78 2.06
CA ARG A 36 -9.98 4.10 2.64
C ARG A 36 -8.62 4.59 2.12
N PRO A 37 -8.52 4.99 0.83
CA PRO A 37 -7.26 5.49 0.27
C PRO A 37 -6.76 6.78 0.94
N ASP A 38 -7.66 7.55 1.55
CA ASP A 38 -7.37 8.77 2.32
C ASP A 38 -6.50 8.54 3.56
N LEU A 39 -6.48 7.30 4.08
CA LEU A 39 -5.76 6.95 5.31
C LEU A 39 -4.40 6.29 5.05
N ILE A 40 -4.01 6.09 3.79
CA ILE A 40 -2.72 5.48 3.48
C ILE A 40 -1.60 6.49 3.70
N ASP A 41 -0.50 6.05 4.32
CA ASP A 41 0.72 6.84 4.42
C ASP A 41 1.25 7.20 3.01
N PRO A 42 1.41 8.49 2.67
CA PRO A 42 1.91 8.91 1.37
C PRO A 42 3.27 8.34 0.98
N ALA A 43 4.10 7.92 1.95
CA ALA A 43 5.38 7.26 1.70
C ALA A 43 5.22 5.91 0.99
N LEU A 44 4.11 5.19 1.21
CA LEU A 44 3.81 3.92 0.53
C LEU A 44 3.47 4.12 -0.95
N LEU A 45 2.96 5.30 -1.32
CA LEU A 45 2.47 5.62 -2.67
C LEU A 45 3.54 6.21 -3.59
N ARG A 46 4.80 6.28 -3.14
CA ARG A 46 5.91 6.81 -3.93
C ARG A 46 6.34 5.82 -5.02
N PRO A 47 6.96 6.29 -6.12
CA PRO A 47 7.54 5.41 -7.13
C PRO A 47 8.44 4.33 -6.53
N GLY A 48 8.34 3.11 -7.05
CA GLY A 48 9.08 1.93 -6.57
C GLY A 48 8.38 1.11 -5.48
N ARG A 49 7.30 1.64 -4.88
CA ARG A 49 6.50 0.95 -3.85
C ARG A 49 5.12 0.58 -4.40
N LEU A 50 4.04 1.09 -3.79
CA LEU A 50 2.68 0.97 -4.32
C LEU A 50 2.44 2.10 -5.32
N ASP A 51 3.15 2.08 -6.45
CA ASP A 51 3.15 3.19 -7.41
C ASP A 51 1.96 3.15 -8.39
N LYS A 52 1.43 1.95 -8.70
CA LYS A 52 0.25 1.77 -9.55
C LYS A 52 -1.03 1.76 -8.71
N HIS A 53 -1.90 2.74 -8.95
CA HIS A 53 -3.21 2.81 -8.29
C HIS A 53 -4.32 2.51 -9.27
N LEU A 54 -5.15 1.53 -8.93
CA LEU A 54 -6.35 1.17 -9.69
C LEU A 54 -7.57 1.38 -8.80
N TYR A 55 -8.46 2.28 -9.23
CA TYR A 55 -9.76 2.43 -8.59
C TYR A 55 -10.72 1.37 -9.12
N ILE A 56 -11.31 0.60 -8.19
CA ILE A 56 -12.35 -0.38 -8.51
C ILE A 56 -13.70 0.26 -8.13
N GLY A 57 -14.45 0.67 -9.15
CA GLY A 57 -15.80 1.19 -9.00
C GLY A 57 -16.83 0.08 -8.77
N PHE A 58 -18.07 0.48 -8.54
CA PHE A 58 -19.19 -0.45 -8.54
C PHE A 58 -19.40 -1.06 -9.93
N PRO A 59 -19.88 -2.32 -10.00
CA PRO A 59 -20.21 -2.94 -11.28
C PRO A 59 -21.29 -2.14 -12.01
N THR A 60 -21.18 -2.06 -13.32
CA THR A 60 -22.17 -1.47 -14.22
C THR A 60 -23.10 -2.54 -14.77
N LYS A 61 -24.23 -2.13 -15.37
CA LYS A 61 -25.17 -3.07 -16.01
C LYS A 61 -24.54 -3.84 -17.18
N SER A 62 -23.45 -3.35 -17.76
CA SER A 62 -22.75 -3.99 -18.87
C SER A 62 -21.80 -5.10 -18.41
N ASP A 63 -21.51 -5.19 -17.11
CA ASP A 63 -20.61 -6.19 -16.51
C ASP A 63 -21.35 -7.49 -16.11
N ILE A 64 -22.68 -7.53 -16.32
CA ILE A 64 -23.59 -8.61 -15.88
C ILE A 64 -24.20 -9.32 -17.09
#